data_AF-A0A1L7JNU2-F1
#
_entry.id   AF-A0A1L7JNU2-F1
#
_cell.length_a   1.000
_cell.length_b   1.000
_cell.length_c   1.000
_cell.angle_alpha   90.00
_cell.angle_beta   90.00
_cell.angle_gamma   90.00
#
_symmetry.space_group_name_H-M   'P 1'
#
loop_
_entity.id
_entity.type
_entity.pdbx_description
1 polymer ?
#
loop_
_entity_poly.entity_id
_entity_poly.type
_entity_poly.pdbx_seq_one_letter_code
_entity_poly.pdbx_strand_id
1 'polypeptide(L)'
;MLPLPYVYYLKTRKADGGSKPISYEDILNDCLRANPDRIMLTEVRTPESAYSLVHVLNSGHTGSMTSIHSKSALLSLERLEMLIKEHKPMDDRTLRLLISKAVDIVIFISLEEDDDGNKIGRMIKEIVEIHGINDDNSYKTKYVLKNYIEQ
;
A
#
# COMPACT_ATOMS: atom_id res chain seq x y z
N MET A 1 -15.44 -13.48 5.95
CA MET A 1 -14.31 -14.29 5.44
C MET A 1 -14.52 -14.44 3.94
N LEU A 2 -13.47 -14.35 3.11
CA LEU A 2 -13.57 -14.54 1.67
C LEU A 2 -14.00 -15.98 1.40
N PRO A 3 -15.01 -16.23 0.54
CA PRO A 3 -15.52 -17.56 0.26
C PRO A 3 -14.62 -18.30 -0.74
N LEU A 4 -13.33 -18.37 -0.44
CA LEU A 4 -12.31 -19.03 -1.27
C LEU A 4 -11.73 -20.23 -0.51
N PRO A 5 -11.49 -21.36 -1.20
CA PRO A 5 -11.10 -22.61 -0.55
C PRO A 5 -9.68 -22.58 0.06
N TYR A 6 -8.79 -21.72 -0.43
CA TYR A 6 -7.38 -21.66 -0.03
C TYR A 6 -7.00 -20.27 0.47
N VAL A 7 -7.52 -19.90 1.65
CA VAL A 7 -7.21 -18.61 2.28
C VAL A 7 -6.77 -18.80 3.72
N TYR A 8 -5.60 -18.23 4.03
CA TYR A 8 -5.07 -18.16 5.39
C TYR A 8 -5.26 -16.74 5.92
N TYR A 9 -5.77 -16.64 7.15
CA TYR A 9 -5.95 -15.38 7.85
C TYR A 9 -4.92 -15.29 8.98
N LEU A 10 -3.99 -14.36 8.84
CA LEU A 10 -2.92 -14.13 9.80
C LEU A 10 -3.12 -12.77 10.45
N LYS A 11 -2.76 -12.66 11.73
CA LYS A 11 -2.84 -11.42 12.50
C LYS A 11 -1.60 -11.26 13.36
N THR A 12 -1.14 -10.03 13.50
CA THR A 12 -0.08 -9.70 14.45
C THR A 12 -0.57 -9.91 15.88
N ARG A 13 0.36 -10.11 16.79
CA ARG A 13 0.06 -10.31 18.22
C ARG A 13 1.11 -9.56 19.03
N LYS A 14 0.68 -8.77 20.01
CA LYS A 14 1.60 -8.20 21.01
C LYS A 14 2.11 -9.30 21.94
N ALA A 15 3.19 -9.04 22.66
CA ALA A 15 3.62 -9.95 23.72
C ALA A 15 2.51 -10.01 24.78
N ASP A 16 2.22 -11.23 25.28
CA ASP A 16 1.21 -11.46 26.31
C ASP A 16 1.57 -12.71 27.12
N GLY A 17 1.51 -12.61 28.45
CA GLY A 17 1.69 -13.75 29.37
C GLY A 17 2.96 -14.59 29.14
N GLY A 18 4.07 -13.99 28.70
CA GLY A 18 5.32 -14.70 28.36
C GLY A 18 5.44 -15.18 26.91
N SER A 19 4.39 -15.01 26.10
CA SER A 19 4.44 -15.25 24.66
C SER A 19 5.20 -14.14 23.93
N LYS A 20 6.04 -14.52 22.96
CA LYS A 20 6.71 -13.56 22.08
C LYS A 20 5.69 -12.83 21.19
N PRO A 21 5.94 -11.55 20.83
CA PRO A 21 5.15 -10.86 19.83
C PRO A 21 5.26 -11.56 18.47
N ILE A 22 4.27 -11.36 17.62
CA ILE A 22 4.27 -11.76 16.21
C ILE A 22 4.14 -10.47 15.41
N SER A 23 5.21 -10.09 14.73
CA SER A 23 5.31 -8.88 13.90
C SER A 23 4.72 -9.09 12.50
N TYR A 24 4.75 -8.04 11.68
CA TYR A 24 4.38 -8.16 10.27
C TYR A 24 5.43 -8.95 9.50
N GLU A 25 6.71 -8.72 9.81
CA GLU A 25 7.81 -9.46 9.22
C GLU A 25 7.72 -10.97 9.53
N ASP A 26 7.35 -11.35 10.76
CA ASP A 26 7.15 -12.76 11.13
C ASP A 26 6.08 -13.42 10.25
N ILE A 27 4.94 -12.74 10.07
CA ILE A 27 3.82 -13.22 9.26
C ILE A 27 4.20 -13.31 7.79
N LEU A 28 4.86 -12.27 7.25
CA LEU A 28 5.26 -12.25 5.85
C LEU A 28 6.29 -13.35 5.56
N ASN A 29 7.27 -13.55 6.44
CA ASN A 29 8.24 -14.63 6.29
C ASN A 29 7.60 -16.01 6.34
N ASP A 30 6.54 -16.19 7.13
CA ASP A 30 5.76 -17.43 7.14
C ASP A 30 4.96 -17.60 5.83
N CYS A 31 4.26 -16.54 5.39
CA CYS A 31 3.54 -16.51 4.11
C CYS A 31 4.44 -16.91 2.96
N LEU A 32 5.65 -16.35 2.85
CA LEU A 32 6.58 -16.63 1.75
C LEU A 32 6.98 -18.11 1.66
N ARG A 33 7.00 -18.83 2.79
CA ARG A 33 7.28 -20.28 2.81
C ARG A 33 6.10 -21.13 2.36
N ALA A 34 4.89 -20.58 2.43
CA ALA A 34 3.66 -21.25 2.00
C ALA A 34 3.42 -21.19 0.47
N ASN A 35 4.31 -20.53 -0.29
CA ASN A 35 4.18 -20.32 -1.74
C ASN A 35 2.80 -19.77 -2.15
N PRO A 36 2.40 -18.59 -1.64
CA PRO A 36 1.06 -18.05 -1.86
C PRO A 36 0.94 -17.45 -3.24
N ASP A 37 -0.22 -17.62 -3.89
CA ASP A 37 -0.50 -16.96 -5.16
C ASP A 37 -0.63 -15.43 -5.00
N ARG A 38 -1.15 -14.97 -3.85
CA ARG A 38 -1.38 -13.54 -3.54
C ARG A 38 -1.21 -13.29 -2.05
N ILE A 39 -0.62 -12.15 -1.71
CA ILE A 39 -0.52 -11.67 -0.33
C ILE A 39 -1.36 -10.39 -0.21
N MET A 40 -2.37 -10.40 0.66
CA MET A 40 -3.19 -9.21 0.91
C MET A 40 -2.86 -8.65 2.28
N LEU A 41 -2.28 -7.45 2.30
CA LEU A 41 -2.08 -6.71 3.53
C LEU A 41 -3.25 -5.75 3.70
N THR A 42 -3.95 -5.78 4.84
CA THR A 42 -5.14 -4.95 5.01
C THR A 42 -4.82 -3.45 4.94
N GLU A 43 -3.80 -3.01 5.69
CA GLU A 43 -3.40 -1.60 5.77
C GLU A 43 -1.92 -1.47 6.11
N VAL A 44 -1.22 -0.57 5.41
CA VAL A 44 0.13 -0.12 5.76
C VAL A 44 0.04 1.03 6.76
N ARG A 45 0.54 0.79 7.97
CA ARG A 45 0.49 1.78 9.08
C ARG A 45 1.84 2.12 9.67
N THR A 46 2.78 1.18 9.62
CA THR A 46 4.08 1.30 10.26
C THR A 46 5.21 1.27 9.23
N PRO A 47 6.37 1.88 9.54
CA PRO A 47 7.57 1.79 8.71
C PRO A 47 7.94 0.35 8.31
N GLU A 48 7.87 -0.58 9.26
CA GLU A 48 8.12 -2.02 9.04
C GLU A 48 7.15 -2.62 8.01
N SER A 49 5.85 -2.37 8.16
CA SER A 49 4.83 -2.91 7.24
C SER A 49 4.99 -2.37 5.81
N ALA A 50 5.38 -1.10 5.68
CA ALA A 50 5.61 -0.44 4.40
C ALA A 50 6.82 -1.05 3.67
N TYR A 51 7.96 -1.15 4.36
CA TYR A 51 9.17 -1.74 3.81
C TYR A 51 8.98 -3.21 3.43
N SER A 52 8.39 -3.99 4.34
CA SER A 52 8.18 -5.42 4.12
C SER A 52 7.24 -5.69 2.94
N LEU A 53 6.16 -4.92 2.81
CA LEU A 53 5.26 -5.01 1.66
C LEU A 53 6.02 -4.77 0.36
N VAL A 54 6.68 -3.61 0.18
CA VAL A 54 7.38 -3.29 -1.06
C VAL A 54 8.48 -4.30 -1.38
N HIS A 55 9.16 -4.84 -0.36
CA HIS A 55 10.18 -5.86 -0.56
C HIS A 55 9.58 -7.19 -1.07
N VAL A 56 8.47 -7.64 -0.50
CA VAL A 56 7.75 -8.86 -0.91
C VAL A 56 7.19 -8.73 -2.33
N LEU A 57 6.62 -7.58 -2.67
CA LEU A 57 6.07 -7.35 -4.02
C LEU A 57 7.16 -7.40 -5.09
N ASN A 58 8.36 -6.91 -4.78
CA ASN A 58 9.50 -6.96 -5.67
C ASN A 58 10.17 -8.36 -5.78
N SER A 59 9.79 -9.34 -4.94
CA SER A 59 10.36 -10.70 -4.96
C SER A 59 9.56 -11.74 -5.75
N GLY A 60 8.55 -11.30 -6.53
CA GLY A 60 7.77 -12.16 -7.43
C GLY A 60 6.34 -12.46 -6.95
N HIS A 61 5.88 -11.85 -5.87
CA HIS A 61 4.54 -12.04 -5.30
C HIS A 61 3.55 -11.02 -5.89
N THR A 62 3.10 -11.29 -7.12
CA THR A 62 2.19 -10.41 -7.87
C THR A 62 0.76 -10.42 -7.34
N GLY A 63 -0.03 -9.41 -7.71
CA GLY A 63 -1.48 -9.43 -7.49
C GLY A 63 -1.95 -9.16 -6.06
N SER A 64 -1.05 -8.61 -5.23
CA SER A 64 -1.30 -8.15 -3.87
C SER A 64 -2.05 -6.81 -3.86
N MET A 65 -2.72 -6.51 -2.74
CA MET A 65 -3.38 -5.22 -2.52
C MET A 65 -3.19 -4.78 -1.07
N THR A 66 -3.19 -3.47 -0.86
CA THR A 66 -3.23 -2.86 0.47
C THR A 66 -3.99 -1.54 0.46
N SER A 67 -4.35 -1.06 1.64
CA SER A 67 -4.74 0.33 1.86
C SER A 67 -3.63 1.13 2.55
N ILE A 68 -3.61 2.44 2.30
CA ILE A 68 -2.79 3.42 3.02
C ILE A 68 -3.59 4.72 3.13
N HIS A 69 -3.57 5.35 4.31
CA HIS A 69 -4.29 6.60 4.51
C HIS A 69 -3.60 7.77 3.79
N SER A 70 -4.28 8.43 2.87
CA SER A 70 -3.75 9.56 2.08
C SER A 70 -4.86 10.55 1.71
N LYS A 71 -4.48 11.72 1.17
CA LYS A 71 -5.39 12.73 0.63
C LYS A 71 -5.48 12.76 -0.91
N SER A 72 -4.65 11.97 -1.60
CA SER A 72 -4.73 11.76 -3.05
C SER A 72 -3.95 10.49 -3.44
N ALA A 73 -4.02 10.09 -4.71
CA ALA A 73 -3.25 8.96 -5.20
C ALA A 73 -1.74 9.23 -5.13
N LEU A 74 -1.27 10.39 -5.59
CA LEU A 74 0.17 10.72 -5.55
C LEU A 74 0.70 10.87 -4.12
N LEU A 75 -0.06 11.52 -3.22
CA LEU A 75 0.31 11.64 -1.80
C LEU A 75 0.40 10.27 -1.10
N SER A 76 -0.26 9.24 -1.64
CA SER A 76 -0.18 7.89 -1.07
C SER A 76 1.19 7.26 -1.33
N LEU A 77 1.78 7.52 -2.51
CA LEU A 77 3.13 7.09 -2.86
C LEU A 77 4.17 7.84 -2.01
N GLU A 78 4.00 9.15 -1.84
CA GLU A 78 4.88 9.94 -0.96
C GLU A 78 4.80 9.47 0.49
N ARG A 79 3.61 9.13 0.99
CA ARG A 79 3.48 8.56 2.34
C ARG A 79 4.15 7.19 2.45
N LEU A 80 4.05 6.36 1.42
CA LEU A 80 4.77 5.09 1.37
C LEU A 80 6.29 5.31 1.39
N GLU A 81 6.79 6.30 0.65
CA GLU A 81 8.21 6.70 0.68
C GLU A 81 8.65 7.11 2.08
N MET A 82 7.88 7.97 2.76
CA MET A 82 8.19 8.43 4.11
C MET A 82 8.28 7.25 5.09
N LEU A 83 7.27 6.37 5.10
CA LEU A 83 7.25 5.21 5.98
C LEU A 83 8.44 4.28 5.73
N ILE A 84 8.79 4.04 4.46
CA ILE A 84 9.93 3.19 4.13
C ILE A 84 11.24 3.83 4.61
N LYS A 85 11.41 5.14 4.42
CA LYS A 85 12.60 5.87 4.88
C LYS A 85 12.76 5.87 6.40
N GLU A 86 11.67 5.91 7.14
CA GLU A 86 11.68 5.77 8.61
C GLU A 86 12.21 4.40 9.06
N HIS A 87 12.03 3.34 8.27
CA HIS A 87 12.55 2.01 8.56
C HIS A 87 13.97 1.80 8.02
N LYS A 88 14.21 2.21 6.77
CA LYS A 88 15.47 2.02 6.05
C LYS A 88 15.79 3.25 5.21
N PRO A 89 16.71 4.12 5.66
CA PRO A 89 17.15 5.27 4.89
C PRO A 89 17.72 4.86 3.53
N MET A 90 17.26 5.51 2.47
CA MET A 90 17.74 5.30 1.11
C MET A 90 17.54 6.57 0.27
N ASP A 91 18.24 6.63 -0.87
CA ASP A 91 18.07 7.73 -1.81
C ASP A 91 16.69 7.70 -2.49
N ASP A 92 16.16 8.88 -2.79
CA ASP A 92 14.81 9.07 -3.31
C ASP A 92 14.61 8.35 -4.64
N ARG A 93 15.62 8.34 -5.50
CA ARG A 93 15.52 7.73 -6.83
C ARG A 93 15.42 6.22 -6.73
N THR A 94 16.27 5.58 -5.93
CA THR A 94 16.20 4.13 -5.70
C THR A 94 14.90 3.75 -5.02
N LEU A 95 14.41 4.55 -4.07
CA LEU A 95 13.13 4.28 -3.40
C LEU A 95 11.95 4.33 -4.36
N ARG A 96 11.84 5.40 -5.15
CA ARG A 96 10.77 5.55 -6.14
C ARG A 96 10.85 4.47 -7.21
N LEU A 97 12.05 4.04 -7.59
CA LEU A 97 12.22 2.91 -8.49
C LEU A 97 11.71 1.59 -7.87
N LEU A 98 11.99 1.34 -6.59
CA LEU A 98 11.46 0.16 -5.88
C LEU A 98 9.94 0.20 -5.76
N ILE A 99 9.37 1.36 -5.43
CA ILE A 99 7.91 1.53 -5.29
C ILE A 99 7.24 1.38 -6.65
N SER A 100 7.75 2.03 -7.70
CA SER A 100 7.15 1.98 -9.05
C SER A 100 7.21 0.60 -9.70
N LYS A 101 8.08 -0.30 -9.23
CA LYS A 101 8.08 -1.72 -9.62
C LYS A 101 7.10 -2.59 -8.82
N ALA A 102 6.77 -2.15 -7.60
CA ALA A 102 5.87 -2.87 -6.69
C ALA A 102 4.40 -2.45 -6.82
N VAL A 103 4.15 -1.21 -7.24
CA VAL A 103 2.81 -0.60 -7.29
C VAL A 103 2.44 -0.32 -8.74
N ASP A 104 1.45 -1.04 -9.27
CA ASP A 104 0.95 -0.85 -10.63
C ASP A 104 -0.13 0.24 -10.70
N ILE A 105 -1.04 0.25 -9.73
CA ILE A 105 -2.24 1.10 -9.72
C ILE A 105 -2.48 1.64 -8.31
N VAL A 106 -2.85 2.92 -8.23
CA VAL A 106 -3.38 3.55 -7.03
C VAL A 106 -4.83 3.98 -7.27
N ILE A 107 -5.73 3.55 -6.39
CA ILE A 107 -7.13 3.98 -6.38
C ILE A 107 -7.33 4.83 -5.13
N PHE A 108 -7.67 6.10 -5.32
CA PHE A 108 -7.99 7.00 -4.22
C PHE A 108 -9.50 7.10 -4.03
N ILE A 109 -9.94 6.71 -2.84
CA ILE A 109 -11.34 6.78 -2.41
C ILE A 109 -11.45 7.90 -1.37
N SER A 110 -12.34 8.86 -1.62
CA SER A 110 -12.66 9.92 -0.65
C SER A 110 -14.08 9.75 -0.11
N LEU A 111 -14.34 10.41 1.01
CA LEU A 111 -15.70 10.75 1.40
C LEU A 111 -16.23 11.83 0.47
N GLU A 112 -17.52 11.77 0.21
CA GLU A 112 -18.27 12.79 -0.50
C GLU A 112 -19.06 13.59 0.53
N GLU A 113 -19.00 14.91 0.42
CA GLU A 113 -19.64 15.86 1.33
C GLU A 113 -20.60 16.72 0.51
N ASP A 114 -21.78 17.03 1.06
CA ASP A 114 -22.68 18.04 0.49
C ASP A 114 -22.18 19.46 0.80
N ASP A 115 -22.90 20.48 0.30
CA ASP A 115 -22.55 21.89 0.49
C ASP A 115 -22.53 22.30 1.98
N ASP A 116 -23.23 21.57 2.83
CA ASP A 116 -23.30 21.76 4.29
C ASP A 116 -22.20 20.99 5.05
N GLY A 117 -21.34 20.24 4.33
CA GLY A 117 -20.27 19.41 4.89
C GLY A 117 -20.73 18.07 5.46
N ASN A 118 -21.98 17.67 5.22
CA ASN A 118 -22.48 16.36 5.65
C ASN A 118 -21.95 15.28 4.73
N LYS A 119 -21.53 14.16 5.32
CA LYS A 119 -21.02 13.00 4.58
C LYS A 119 -22.18 12.28 3.90
N ILE A 120 -22.27 12.43 2.58
CA ILE A 120 -23.34 11.82 1.77
C ILE A 120 -22.92 10.49 1.13
N GLY A 121 -21.61 10.23 1.03
CA GLY A 121 -21.16 9.03 0.34
C GLY A 121 -19.66 8.77 0.35
N ARG A 122 -19.26 7.82 -0.49
CA ARG A 122 -17.87 7.56 -0.86
C ARG A 122 -17.78 7.57 -2.37
N MET A 123 -16.71 8.13 -2.88
CA MET A 123 -16.45 8.14 -4.31
C MET A 123 -15.00 7.81 -4.62
N ILE A 124 -14.79 7.19 -5.78
CA ILE A 124 -13.46 7.08 -6.36
C ILE A 124 -13.12 8.42 -6.99
N LYS A 125 -12.10 9.10 -6.47
CA LYS A 125 -11.65 10.41 -6.93
C LYS A 125 -10.55 10.30 -7.98
N GLU A 126 -9.65 9.34 -7.81
CA GLU A 126 -8.50 9.17 -8.71
C GLU A 126 -8.25 7.67 -8.93
N ILE A 127 -7.93 7.31 -10.18
CA ILE A 127 -7.33 6.04 -10.54
C ILE A 127 -6.08 6.37 -11.34
N VAL A 128 -4.92 5.96 -10.83
CA VAL A 128 -3.61 6.30 -11.39
C VAL A 128 -2.81 5.02 -11.65
N GLU A 129 -2.39 4.82 -12.89
CA GLU A 129 -1.42 3.80 -13.29
C GLU A 129 0.00 4.34 -13.09
N ILE A 130 0.91 3.50 -12.59
CA ILE A 130 2.32 3.81 -12.38
C ILE A 130 3.16 3.04 -13.41
N HIS A 131 4.06 3.73 -14.10
CA HIS A 131 4.85 3.19 -15.21
C HIS A 131 6.36 3.41 -15.04
N GLY A 132 6.81 3.56 -13.79
CA GLY A 132 8.21 3.82 -13.46
C GLY A 132 8.45 5.25 -12.96
N ILE A 133 9.65 5.76 -13.26
CA ILE A 133 10.11 7.10 -12.88
C ILE A 133 10.61 7.86 -14.10
N ASN A 134 10.44 9.18 -14.09
CA ASN A 134 10.96 10.10 -15.10
C ASN A 134 12.42 10.50 -14.79
N ASP A 135 13.05 11.22 -15.72
CA ASP A 135 14.43 11.70 -15.56
C ASP A 135 14.56 12.76 -14.45
N ASP A 136 13.49 13.54 -14.21
CA ASP A 136 13.38 14.50 -13.10
C ASP A 136 13.08 13.84 -11.74
N ASN A 137 13.12 12.51 -11.68
CA ASN A 137 12.84 11.69 -10.50
C ASN A 137 11.37 11.66 -10.06
N SER A 138 10.43 12.23 -10.80
CA SER A 138 8.99 12.10 -10.52
C SER A 138 8.46 10.71 -10.94
N TYR A 139 7.35 10.26 -10.36
CA TYR A 139 6.66 9.06 -10.85
C TYR A 139 6.11 9.29 -12.25
N LYS A 140 6.41 8.36 -13.16
CA LYS A 140 5.77 8.33 -14.47
C LYS A 140 4.38 7.73 -14.30
N THR A 141 3.35 8.56 -14.40
CA THR A 141 1.97 8.17 -14.10
C THR A 141 1.01 8.45 -15.24
N LYS A 142 -0.11 7.71 -15.26
CA LYS A 142 -1.22 7.93 -16.17
C LYS A 142 -2.53 7.89 -15.39
N TYR A 143 -3.28 8.99 -15.42
CA TYR A 143 -4.61 9.04 -14.82
C TYR A 143 -5.61 8.32 -15.72
N VAL A 144 -6.22 7.26 -15.20
CA VAL A 144 -7.37 6.59 -15.81
C VAL A 144 -8.65 7.33 -15.44
N LEU A 145 -8.71 7.85 -14.22
CA LEU A 145 -9.81 8.66 -13.72
C LEU A 145 -9.25 9.77 -12.83
N LYS A 146 -9.78 10.98 -13.01
CA LYS A 146 -9.51 12.13 -12.14
C LYS A 146 -10.76 12.99 -12.04
N ASN A 147 -11.56 12.72 -11.00
CA ASN A 147 -12.77 13.46 -10.71
C ASN A 147 -12.42 14.70 -9.89
N TYR A 148 -12.22 15.82 -10.56
CA TYR A 148 -12.26 17.12 -9.90
C TYR A 148 -13.71 17.40 -9.50
N ILE A 149 -13.94 17.58 -8.19
CA ILE A 149 -15.04 18.45 -7.79
C ILE A 149 -14.38 19.82 -7.77
N GLU A 150 -14.74 20.68 -8.72
CA GLU A 150 -14.49 22.12 -8.57
C GLU A 150 -15.12 22.53 -7.24
N GLN A 151 -14.30 23.02 -6.31
CA GLN A 151 -14.77 23.76 -5.14
C GLN A 151 -14.94 25.22 -5.54
#